data_AF-A0A2N7XUB8-F1
#
_entry.id   AF-A0A2N7XUB8-F1
#
_cell.length_a   1.000
_cell.length_b   1.000
_cell.length_c   1.000
_cell.angle_alpha   90.00
_cell.angle_beta   90.00
_cell.angle_gamma   90.00
#
_symmetry.space_group_name_H-M   'P 1'
#
loop_
_entity.id
_entity.type
_entity.pdbx_description
1 polymer ?
#
loop_
_entity_poly.entity_id
_entity_poly.type
_entity_poly.pdbx_seq_one_letter_code
_entity_poly.pdbx_strand_id
1 'polypeptide(L)'
;MLALALLIAIPPHYLWRILHISSPWPRFFLAAAARICGARVKVKGAALKRDVFYISNHVSWIDILAIAGASGTAFVAKAEIRDAPVVGWLATLNRTVFVEREDRLGVAEQINRLRDALAETWSVTVFP
;
A
#
# COMPACT_ATOMS: atom_id res chain seq x y z
N MET A 1 9.80 9.67 -16.24
CA MET A 1 9.28 8.28 -16.29
C MET A 1 8.20 8.03 -15.22
N LEU A 2 8.44 8.32 -13.94
CA LEU A 2 7.43 8.17 -12.88
C LEU A 2 6.14 8.97 -13.12
N ALA A 3 6.28 10.26 -13.48
CA ALA A 3 5.12 11.11 -13.78
C ALA A 3 4.26 10.56 -14.93
N LEU A 4 4.89 10.00 -15.97
CA LEU A 4 4.18 9.36 -17.08
C LEU A 4 3.44 8.08 -16.63
N ALA A 5 4.10 7.22 -15.83
CA ALA A 5 3.46 6.03 -15.28
C ALA A 5 2.25 6.39 -14.40
N LEU A 6 2.36 7.48 -13.63
CA LEU A 6 1.26 8.01 -12.82
C LEU A 6 0.11 8.52 -13.70
N LEU A 7 0.40 9.34 -14.72
CA LEU A 7 -0.60 9.86 -15.65
C LEU A 7 -1.34 8.76 -16.40
N ILE A 8 -0.69 7.63 -16.69
CA ILE A 8 -1.32 6.47 -17.33
C ILE A 8 -2.20 5.69 -16.33
N ALA A 9 -1.74 5.50 -15.09
CA ALA A 9 -2.45 4.69 -14.11
C ALA A 9 -3.67 5.39 -13.48
N ILE A 10 -3.65 6.73 -13.39
CA ILE A 10 -4.67 7.52 -12.71
C ILE A 10 -6.04 7.45 -13.41
N PRO A 11 -6.21 7.79 -14.71
CA PRO A 11 -7.52 7.79 -15.35
C PRO A 11 -8.28 6.45 -15.22
N PRO A 12 -7.67 5.29 -15.52
CA PRO A 12 -8.37 4.03 -15.38
C PRO A 12 -8.53 3.63 -13.90
N HIS A 13 -7.65 4.05 -12.98
CA HIS A 13 -7.91 3.87 -11.54
C HIS A 13 -9.21 4.56 -11.11
N TYR A 14 -9.42 5.81 -11.51
CA TYR A 14 -10.64 6.55 -11.20
C TYR A 14 -11.88 5.97 -11.88
N LEU A 15 -11.76 5.44 -13.10
CA LEU A 15 -12.86 4.73 -13.75
C LEU A 15 -13.30 3.50 -12.94
N TRP A 16 -12.36 2.68 -12.46
CA TRP A 16 -12.66 1.54 -11.58
C TRP A 16 -13.32 1.98 -10.28
N ARG A 17 -12.88 3.12 -9.72
CA ARG A 17 -13.44 3.68 -8.49
C ARG A 17 -14.88 4.14 -8.68
N ILE A 18 -15.21 4.78 -9.81
CA ILE A 18 -16.58 5.15 -10.17
C ILE A 18 -17.47 3.91 -10.31
N LEU A 19 -16.91 2.83 -10.88
CA LEU A 19 -17.59 1.53 -11.02
C LEU A 19 -17.62 0.71 -9.71
N HIS A 20 -17.11 1.23 -8.59
CA HIS A 20 -17.06 0.55 -7.28
C HIS A 20 -16.39 -0.84 -7.31
N ILE A 21 -15.45 -1.04 -8.24
CA ILE A 21 -14.71 -2.31 -8.40
C ILE A 21 -13.26 -2.17 -7.90
N SER A 22 -12.68 -3.30 -7.48
CA SER A 22 -11.29 -3.34 -7.02
C SER A 22 -10.33 -3.01 -8.16
N SER A 23 -9.54 -1.96 -7.98
CA SER A 23 -8.66 -1.43 -9.02
C SER A 23 -7.28 -2.08 -8.97
N PRO A 24 -6.77 -2.66 -10.07
CA PRO A 24 -5.42 -3.22 -10.12
C PRO A 24 -4.33 -2.16 -10.37
N TRP A 25 -4.73 -0.93 -10.68
CA TRP A 25 -3.84 0.15 -11.12
C TRP A 25 -2.83 0.63 -10.07
N PRO A 26 -3.16 0.75 -8.77
CA PRO A 26 -2.17 1.08 -7.74
C PRO A 26 -1.02 0.05 -7.72
N ARG A 27 -1.35 -1.24 -7.80
CA ARG A 27 -0.36 -2.32 -7.87
C ARG A 27 0.55 -2.16 -9.10
N PHE A 28 -0.02 -1.95 -10.29
CA PHE A 28 0.79 -1.81 -11.50
C PHE A 28 1.66 -0.55 -11.47
N PHE A 29 1.13 0.58 -10.97
CA PHE A 29 1.89 1.79 -10.77
C PHE A 29 3.07 1.57 -9.83
N LEU A 30 2.86 0.92 -8.68
CA LEU A 30 3.91 0.67 -7.68
C LEU A 30 4.98 -0.30 -8.20
N ALA A 31 4.58 -1.34 -8.96
CA ALA A 31 5.53 -2.22 -9.64
C ALA A 31 6.39 -1.49 -10.68
N ALA A 32 5.77 -0.61 -11.48
CA ALA A 32 6.48 0.22 -12.44
C ALA A 32 7.41 1.22 -11.74
N ALA A 33 6.93 1.86 -10.67
CA ALA A 33 7.72 2.79 -9.87
C ALA A 33 8.94 2.13 -9.26
N ALA A 34 8.79 0.93 -8.66
CA ALA A 34 9.91 0.15 -8.15
C ALA A 34 10.97 -0.08 -9.25
N ARG A 35 10.52 -0.47 -10.45
CA ARG A 35 11.41 -0.73 -11.58
C ARG A 35 12.11 0.53 -12.10
N ILE A 36 11.42 1.67 -12.15
CA ILE A 36 12.00 2.97 -12.53
C ILE A 36 13.04 3.42 -11.50
N CYS A 37 12.80 3.15 -10.22
CA CYS A 37 13.77 3.39 -9.14
C CYS A 37 14.95 2.39 -9.12
N GLY A 38 15.04 1.48 -10.10
CA GLY A 38 16.16 0.54 -10.24
C GLY A 38 15.95 -0.83 -9.59
N ALA A 39 14.81 -1.06 -8.93
CA ALA A 39 14.53 -2.35 -8.31
C ALA A 39 14.27 -3.43 -9.38
N ARG A 40 14.91 -4.59 -9.20
CA ARG A 40 14.67 -5.80 -10.01
C ARG A 40 14.02 -6.86 -9.14
N VAL A 41 12.71 -6.70 -8.93
CA VAL A 41 11.93 -7.57 -8.05
C VAL A 41 11.85 -8.99 -8.62
N LYS A 42 12.25 -9.99 -7.82
CA LYS A 42 12.02 -11.41 -8.10
C LYS A 42 11.11 -11.97 -7.02
N VAL A 43 9.99 -12.55 -7.43
CA VAL A 43 9.02 -13.15 -6.51
C VAL A 43 9.22 -14.67 -6.52
N LYS A 44 9.34 -15.28 -5.35
CA LYS A 44 9.32 -16.73 -5.17
C LYS A 44 8.01 -17.11 -4.48
N GLY A 45 7.27 -18.05 -5.05
CA GLY A 45 5.91 -18.40 -4.60
C GLY A 45 4.83 -17.47 -5.15
N ALA A 46 3.61 -17.65 -4.68
CA ALA A 46 2.46 -16.85 -5.07
C ALA A 46 2.05 -15.92 -3.92
N ALA A 47 1.91 -14.62 -4.22
CA ALA A 47 1.37 -13.67 -3.26
C ALA A 47 -0.11 -13.98 -3.00
N LEU A 48 -0.45 -14.20 -1.74
CA LEU A 48 -1.81 -14.33 -1.27
C LEU A 48 -2.48 -12.95 -1.24
N LYS A 49 -3.76 -12.88 -1.61
CA LYS A 49 -4.46 -11.60 -1.84
C LYS A 49 -5.57 -11.31 -0.83
N ARG A 50 -5.92 -12.27 0.03
CA ARG A 50 -7.05 -12.21 0.96
C ARG A 50 -6.65 -12.79 2.30
N ASP A 51 -7.11 -12.16 3.37
CA ASP A 51 -6.94 -12.56 4.76
C ASP A 51 -5.47 -12.79 5.13
N VAL A 52 -4.57 -11.95 4.58
CA VAL A 52 -3.12 -12.12 4.73
C VAL A 52 -2.50 -10.90 5.38
N PHE A 53 -1.70 -11.20 6.40
CA PHE A 53 -0.85 -10.24 7.07
C PHE A 53 0.61 -10.51 6.70
N TYR A 54 1.19 -9.64 5.87
CA TYR A 54 2.58 -9.70 5.47
C TYR A 54 3.47 -9.01 6.50
N ILE A 55 4.61 -9.63 6.79
CA ILE A 55 5.64 -9.08 7.66
C ILE A 55 6.93 -9.01 6.86
N SER A 56 7.57 -7.84 6.89
CA SER A 56 8.86 -7.61 6.24
C SER A 56 9.72 -6.71 7.10
N ASN A 57 11.03 -6.81 6.99
CA ASN A 57 11.92 -5.74 7.42
C ASN A 57 11.67 -4.47 6.57
N HIS A 58 11.96 -3.29 7.15
CA HIS A 58 11.96 -2.01 6.43
C HIS A 58 13.36 -1.41 6.40
N VAL A 59 13.95 -1.39 5.21
CA VAL A 59 15.28 -0.87 4.93
C VAL A 59 15.19 0.41 4.12
N SER A 60 14.18 0.53 3.26
CA SER A 60 14.05 1.66 2.35
C SER A 60 12.62 1.91 1.89
N TRP A 61 12.38 3.10 1.37
CA TRP A 61 11.11 3.45 0.71
C TRP A 61 10.80 2.57 -0.51
N ILE A 62 11.81 1.95 -1.12
CA ILE A 62 11.63 1.03 -2.25
C ILE A 62 10.88 -0.24 -1.82
N ASP A 63 10.94 -0.62 -0.53
CA ASP A 63 10.27 -1.82 -0.01
C ASP A 63 8.77 -1.76 -0.24
N ILE A 64 8.15 -0.60 0.01
CA ILE A 64 6.72 -0.37 -0.23
C ILE A 64 6.40 -0.55 -1.71
N LEU A 65 7.19 0.06 -2.61
CA LEU A 65 6.97 -0.05 -4.06
C LEU A 65 7.08 -1.52 -4.53
N ALA A 66 8.12 -2.22 -4.07
CA ALA A 66 8.40 -3.59 -4.46
C ALA A 66 7.33 -4.56 -3.93
N ILE A 67 7.00 -4.47 -2.65
CA ILE A 67 6.04 -5.36 -1.99
C ILE A 67 4.62 -5.09 -2.50
N ALA A 68 4.20 -3.82 -2.58
CA ALA A 68 2.89 -3.44 -3.13
C ALA A 68 2.76 -3.84 -4.60
N GLY A 69 3.81 -3.64 -5.40
CA GLY A 69 3.81 -4.03 -6.81
C GLY A 69 3.71 -5.56 -6.99
N ALA A 70 4.35 -6.33 -6.13
CA ALA A 70 4.33 -7.78 -6.16
C ALA A 70 2.99 -8.36 -5.66
N SER A 71 2.44 -7.82 -4.57
CA SER A 71 1.30 -8.42 -3.85
C SER A 71 -0.03 -7.68 -4.03
N GLY A 72 -0.01 -6.35 -4.20
CA GLY A 72 -1.18 -5.49 -4.12
C GLY A 72 -1.64 -5.16 -2.70
N THR A 73 -0.80 -5.45 -1.70
CA THR A 73 -1.08 -5.21 -0.27
C THR A 73 -1.17 -3.73 0.09
N ALA A 74 -1.99 -3.42 1.09
CA ALA A 74 -1.98 -2.15 1.80
C ALA A 74 -0.84 -2.11 2.84
N PHE A 75 -0.55 -0.91 3.36
CA PHE A 75 0.48 -0.72 4.38
C PHE A 75 -0.10 0.02 5.57
N VAL A 76 0.56 -0.12 6.72
CA VAL A 76 0.32 0.73 7.88
C VAL A 76 1.33 1.88 7.87
N ALA A 77 0.84 3.11 7.95
CA ALA A 77 1.66 4.32 8.03
C ALA A 77 1.18 5.21 9.17
N LYS A 78 2.04 6.11 9.63
CA LYS A 78 1.62 7.10 10.63
C LYS A 78 0.63 8.09 10.02
N ALA A 79 -0.31 8.59 10.83
CA ALA A 79 -1.35 9.50 10.40
C ALA A 79 -0.82 10.76 9.70
N GLU A 80 0.33 11.30 10.13
CA GLU A 80 0.91 12.53 9.56
C GLU A 80 1.37 12.34 8.10
N ILE A 81 1.57 11.09 7.65
CA ILE A 81 1.87 10.79 6.24
C ILE A 81 0.68 11.13 5.34
N ARG A 82 -0.55 11.07 5.87
CA ARG A 82 -1.78 11.42 5.12
C ARG A 82 -1.76 12.88 4.68
N ASP A 83 -1.16 13.76 5.46
CA ASP A 83 -1.18 15.21 5.23
C ASP A 83 -0.13 15.64 4.19
N ALA A 84 0.80 14.76 3.82
CA ALA A 84 1.74 15.02 2.75
C ALA A 84 1.00 15.05 1.39
N PRO A 85 1.01 16.15 0.60
CA PRO A 85 0.11 16.32 -0.54
C PRO A 85 0.18 15.21 -1.59
N VAL A 86 1.40 14.84 -2.01
CA VAL A 86 1.60 13.80 -3.03
C VAL A 86 1.64 12.41 -2.40
N VAL A 87 2.41 12.25 -1.33
CA VAL A 87 2.65 10.94 -0.71
C VAL A 87 1.38 10.43 -0.02
N GLY A 88 0.69 11.27 0.76
CA GLY A 88 -0.56 10.95 1.44
C GLY A 88 -1.69 10.63 0.46
N TRP A 89 -1.77 11.37 -0.65
CA TRP A 89 -2.71 11.08 -1.73
C TRP A 89 -2.45 9.71 -2.36
N LEU A 90 -1.21 9.42 -2.76
CA LEU A 90 -0.84 8.12 -3.35
C LEU A 90 -1.03 6.95 -2.36
N ALA A 91 -0.68 7.15 -1.09
CA ALA A 91 -0.91 6.19 -0.02
C ALA A 91 -2.41 5.90 0.13
N THR A 92 -3.26 6.92 0.07
CA THR A 92 -4.72 6.77 0.12
C THR A 92 -5.23 5.97 -1.08
N LEU A 93 -4.71 6.19 -2.29
CA LEU A 93 -5.08 5.40 -3.47
C LEU A 93 -4.67 3.92 -3.36
N ASN A 94 -3.61 3.62 -2.61
CA ASN A 94 -3.20 2.25 -2.27
C ASN A 94 -3.88 1.70 -1.00
N ARG A 95 -4.90 2.40 -0.47
CA ARG A 95 -5.63 2.01 0.74
C ARG A 95 -4.74 1.86 1.99
N THR A 96 -3.69 2.68 2.09
CA THR A 96 -2.83 2.72 3.28
C THR A 96 -3.67 3.03 4.53
N VAL A 97 -3.41 2.27 5.58
CA VAL A 97 -4.03 2.36 6.88
C VAL A 97 -3.21 3.33 7.70
N PHE A 98 -3.84 4.43 8.11
CA PHE A 98 -3.17 5.48 8.85
C PHE A 98 -3.44 5.30 10.35
N VAL A 99 -2.39 5.24 11.15
CA VAL A 99 -2.46 5.06 12.60
C VAL A 99 -1.83 6.25 13.33
N GLU A 100 -2.53 6.75 14.35
CA GLU A 100 -2.01 7.78 15.25
C GLU A 100 -1.14 7.12 16.32
N ARG A 101 -0.04 7.76 16.70
CA ARG A 101 0.87 7.28 17.77
C ARG A 101 0.53 7.85 19.15
N GLU A 102 -0.44 8.76 19.23
CA GLU A 102 -0.88 9.39 20.48
C GLU A 102 -1.87 8.50 21.25
N ASP A 103 -1.43 7.31 21.67
CA ASP A 103 -1.60 6.89 23.07
C ASP A 103 -0.76 5.63 23.33
N ARG A 104 0.00 5.63 24.43
CA ARG A 104 0.70 4.45 24.94
C ARG A 104 -0.26 3.44 25.55
N LEU A 105 -1.56 3.78 25.65
CA LEU A 105 -2.63 2.92 26.14
C LEU A 105 -3.29 2.15 24.99
N GLY A 106 -2.71 1.01 24.66
CA GLY A 106 -3.48 -0.09 24.07
C GLY A 106 -2.92 -0.64 22.78
N VAL A 107 -1.94 -1.55 22.91
CA VAL A 107 -1.66 -2.57 21.88
C VAL A 107 -2.96 -3.19 21.33
N ALA A 108 -3.98 -3.35 22.18
CA ALA A 108 -5.31 -3.81 21.81
C ALA A 108 -6.01 -2.92 20.76
N GLU A 109 -5.93 -1.59 20.87
CA GLU A 109 -6.56 -0.68 19.91
C GLU A 109 -5.83 -0.70 18.57
N GLN A 110 -4.49 -0.74 18.59
CA GLN A 110 -3.70 -0.94 17.37
C GLN A 110 -4.03 -2.27 16.70
N ILE A 111 -4.17 -3.36 17.46
CA ILE A 111 -4.61 -4.67 16.94
C ILE A 111 -6.01 -4.57 16.33
N ASN A 112 -6.96 -3.88 16.97
CA ASN A 112 -8.31 -3.71 16.44
C ASN A 112 -8.31 -2.93 15.12
N ARG A 113 -7.59 -1.79 15.05
CA ARG A 113 -7.47 -1.01 13.79
C ARG A 113 -6.81 -1.82 12.69
N LEU A 114 -5.81 -2.64 13.02
CA LEU A 114 -5.15 -3.55 12.08
C LEU A 114 -6.12 -4.62 11.56
N ARG A 115 -6.98 -5.14 12.45
CA ARG A 115 -7.99 -6.15 12.14
C ARG A 115 -9.08 -5.58 11.23
N ASP A 116 -9.56 -4.38 11.54
CA ASP A 116 -10.53 -3.66 10.72
C ASP A 116 -9.96 -3.37 9.33
N ALA A 117 -8.70 -2.90 9.29
CA ALA A 117 -7.99 -2.70 8.04
C ALA A 117 -7.83 -3.98 7.20
N LEU A 118 -7.48 -5.11 7.83
CA LEU A 118 -7.39 -6.41 7.15
C LEU A 118 -8.73 -6.82 6.55
N ALA A 119 -9.83 -6.60 7.28
CA ALA A 119 -11.18 -6.88 6.80
C ALA A 119 -11.55 -6.04 5.57
N GLU A 120 -11.09 -4.79 5.50
CA GLU A 120 -11.38 -3.87 4.39
C GLU A 120 -10.45 -4.04 3.17
N THR A 121 -9.15 -4.27 3.40
CA THR A 121 -8.12 -4.17 2.35
C THR A 121 -7.65 -5.51 1.79
N TRP A 122 -8.12 -6.62 2.35
CA TRP A 122 -7.84 -8.01 1.94
C TRP A 122 -6.39 -8.48 2.19
N SER A 123 -5.41 -7.58 2.19
CA SER A 123 -4.05 -7.89 2.68
C SER A 123 -3.36 -6.62 3.17
N VAL A 124 -2.62 -6.74 4.28
CA VAL A 124 -1.88 -5.64 4.89
C VAL A 124 -0.44 -6.09 5.16
N THR A 125 0.52 -5.22 4.84
CA THR A 125 1.92 -5.38 5.21
C THR A 125 2.28 -4.47 6.35
N VAL A 126 2.99 -5.02 7.33
CA VAL A 126 3.60 -4.27 8.43
C VAL A 126 5.10 -4.48 8.46
N PHE A 127 5.78 -3.42 8.85
CA PHE A 127 7.20 -3.39 9.13
C PHE A 127 7.42 -3.30 10.65
N PRO A 128 7.91 -4.36 11.30
CA PRO A 128 8.25 -4.35 12.73
C PRO A 128 9.39 -3.40 13.07
#